data_AF-A0A820EY03-F1
#
_entry.id   AF-A0A820EY03-F1
#
_cell.length_a   1.000
_cell.length_b   1.000
_cell.length_c   1.000
_cell.angle_alpha   90.00
_cell.angle_beta   90.00
_cell.angle_gamma   90.00
#
_symmetry.space_group_name_H-M   'P 1'
#
loop_
_entity.id
_entity.type
_entity.pdbx_description
1 polymer ?
#
loop_
_entity_poly.entity_id
_entity_poly.type
_entity_poly.pdbx_seq_one_letter_code
_entity_poly.pdbx_strand_id
1 'polypeptide(L)'
;AAVTLGNGLTKDRLVQACMRMRKLGKHHWLSFWSSNEVHQQIQTMKKNSVSPNEKENIDTRITLTDILRWVYENTQQTTWDGLHLWATQSLSFQRKITAFRNINWKEQGTLYTNTTMEHIARER
;
A
#
# COMPACT_ATOMS: atom_id res chain seq x y z
N ALA A 1 -7.47 -1.26 -23.79
CA ALA A 1 -7.56 -0.77 -22.41
C ALA A 1 -6.16 -0.33 -21.97
N ALA A 2 -6.02 0.87 -21.40
CA ALA A 2 -4.71 1.42 -21.05
C ALA A 2 -4.60 1.61 -19.54
N VAL A 3 -3.47 1.21 -18.97
CA VAL A 3 -3.15 1.39 -17.56
C VAL A 3 -1.97 2.34 -17.45
N THR A 4 -2.18 3.43 -16.73
CA THR A 4 -1.13 4.41 -16.47
C THR A 4 -0.33 4.01 -15.24
N LEU A 5 0.99 3.95 -15.38
CA LEU A 5 1.94 3.73 -14.30
C LEU A 5 2.31 5.08 -13.68
N GLY A 6 1.73 5.37 -12.51
CA GLY A 6 2.09 6.54 -11.69
C GLY A 6 3.20 6.20 -10.70
N ASN A 7 3.95 7.20 -10.23
CA ASN A 7 5.03 6.99 -9.26
C ASN A 7 4.53 6.28 -7.99
N GLY A 8 5.33 5.35 -7.45
CA GLY A 8 4.97 4.57 -6.26
C GLY A 8 3.76 3.65 -6.42
N LEU A 9 3.40 3.24 -7.65
CA LEU A 9 2.27 2.33 -7.87
C LEU A 9 2.55 0.97 -7.21
N THR A 10 1.65 0.57 -6.30
CA THR A 10 1.69 -0.72 -5.61
C THR A 10 0.87 -1.77 -6.34
N LYS A 11 1.13 -3.05 -6.01
CA LYS A 11 0.43 -4.21 -6.56
C LYS A 11 -1.08 -4.05 -6.44
N ASP A 12 -1.58 -3.72 -5.26
CA ASP A 12 -3.01 -3.63 -5.02
C ASP A 12 -3.66 -2.52 -5.85
N ARG A 13 -3.01 -1.36 -5.97
CA ARG A 13 -3.50 -0.25 -6.81
C ARG A 13 -3.49 -0.62 -8.30
N LEU A 14 -2.44 -1.28 -8.77
CA LEU A 14 -2.39 -1.81 -10.13
C LEU A 14 -3.54 -2.79 -10.39
N VAL A 15 -3.70 -3.76 -9.51
CA VAL A 15 -4.74 -4.79 -9.62
C VAL A 15 -6.14 -4.17 -9.58
N GLN A 16 -6.38 -3.21 -8.67
CA GLN A 16 -7.65 -2.48 -8.59
C GLN A 16 -7.95 -1.71 -9.88
N ALA A 17 -6.95 -1.02 -10.45
CA ALA A 17 -7.10 -0.34 -11.74
C ALA A 17 -7.46 -1.34 -12.85
N CYS A 18 -6.79 -2.49 -12.88
CA CYS A 18 -7.06 -3.56 -13.82
C CYS A 18 -8.47 -4.17 -13.65
N MET A 19 -8.89 -4.46 -12.42
CA MET A 19 -10.21 -5.02 -12.12
C MET A 19 -11.35 -4.08 -12.50
N ARG A 20 -11.13 -2.76 -12.42
CA ARG A 20 -12.12 -1.76 -12.84
C ARG A 20 -12.32 -1.74 -14.36
N MET A 21 -11.37 -2.25 -15.15
CA MET A 21 -11.52 -2.38 -16.60
C MET A 21 -12.39 -3.60 -16.93
N ARG A 22 -13.70 -3.36 -17.07
CA ARG A 22 -14.66 -4.41 -17.46
C ARG A 22 -14.31 -4.94 -18.86
N LYS A 23 -14.35 -6.27 -19.03
CA LYS A 23 -14.07 -7.03 -20.28
C LYS A 23 -12.60 -7.13 -20.70
N LEU A 24 -11.64 -6.88 -19.80
CA LEU A 24 -10.24 -7.22 -20.05
C LEU A 24 -10.10 -8.73 -20.31
N GLY A 25 -9.44 -9.11 -21.41
CA GLY A 25 -9.26 -10.53 -21.80
C GLY A 25 -10.36 -11.17 -22.66
N LYS A 26 -11.47 -10.46 -22.96
CA LYS A 26 -12.49 -10.97 -23.91
C LYS A 26 -12.30 -10.41 -25.34
N HIS A 27 -12.21 -9.09 -25.47
CA HIS A 27 -12.07 -8.40 -26.76
C HIS A 27 -11.11 -7.20 -26.72
N HIS A 28 -10.48 -6.94 -25.56
CA HIS A 28 -9.61 -5.79 -25.36
C HIS A 28 -8.20 -6.23 -24.95
N TRP A 29 -7.19 -5.62 -25.57
CA TRP A 29 -5.79 -5.68 -25.15
C TRP A 29 -5.47 -4.70 -24.04
N LEU A 30 -4.41 -5.00 -23.30
CA LEU A 30 -3.87 -4.19 -22.22
C LEU A 30 -2.59 -3.49 -22.69
N SER A 31 -2.49 -2.18 -22.50
CA SER A 31 -1.27 -1.41 -22.76
C SER A 31 -0.89 -0.60 -21.53
N PHE A 32 0.41 -0.55 -21.22
CA PHE A 32 0.94 0.21 -20.09
C PHE A 32 1.57 1.51 -20.56
N TRP A 33 1.24 2.60 -19.87
CA TRP A 33 1.69 3.95 -20.22
C TRP A 33 2.37 4.55 -18.99
N SER A 34 3.60 5.00 -19.10
CA SER A 34 4.36 5.58 -17.99
C SER A 34 4.82 7.00 -18.31
N SER A 35 4.98 7.83 -17.30
CA SER A 35 5.77 9.07 -17.43
C SER A 35 7.25 8.73 -17.64
N ASN A 36 8.03 9.71 -18.09
CA ASN A 36 9.49 9.54 -18.28
C ASN A 36 10.20 9.13 -16.97
N GLU A 37 9.78 9.69 -15.85
CA GLU A 37 10.33 9.35 -14.52
C GLU A 37 10.14 7.87 -14.18
N VAL A 38 8.90 7.36 -14.28
CA VAL A 38 8.60 5.94 -13.99
C VAL A 38 9.32 5.03 -14.97
N HIS A 39 9.41 5.42 -16.24
CA HIS A 39 10.18 4.69 -17.25
C HIS A 39 11.66 4.56 -16.85
N GLN A 40 12.29 5.64 -16.39
CA GLN A 40 13.68 5.65 -15.91
C GLN A 40 13.87 4.82 -14.63
N GLN A 41 12.90 4.84 -13.70
CA GLN A 41 12.94 3.99 -12.50
C GLN A 41 12.97 2.51 -12.88
N ILE A 42 12.08 2.08 -13.79
CA ILE A 42 12.02 0.68 -14.25
C ILE A 42 13.31 0.29 -14.97
N GLN A 43 13.86 1.15 -15.84
CA GLN A 43 15.13 0.89 -16.51
C GLN A 43 16.30 0.76 -15.53
N THR A 44 16.39 1.65 -14.54
CA THR A 44 17.44 1.61 -13.52
C THR A 44 17.36 0.31 -12.72
N MET A 45 16.16 -0.08 -12.30
CA MET A 45 15.94 -1.34 -11.59
C MET A 45 16.33 -2.55 -12.44
N LYS A 46 16.02 -2.55 -13.75
CA LYS A 46 16.44 -3.59 -14.69
C LYS A 46 17.96 -3.70 -14.77
N LYS A 47 18.67 -2.56 -14.92
CA LYS A 47 20.14 -2.51 -14.96
C LYS A 47 20.79 -2.99 -13.65
N ASN A 48 20.16 -2.72 -12.52
CA ASN A 48 20.64 -3.16 -11.21
C ASN A 48 20.41 -4.67 -10.97
N SER A 49 19.44 -5.27 -11.67
CA SER A 49 19.13 -6.70 -11.54
C SER A 49 20.08 -7.61 -12.34
N VAL A 50 20.93 -7.04 -13.20
CA VAL A 50 21.80 -7.79 -14.12
C VAL A 50 23.26 -7.67 -13.70
N SER A 51 24.02 -8.76 -13.88
CA SER A 51 25.44 -8.82 -13.56
C SER A 51 26.23 -7.75 -14.32
N PRO A 52 27.28 -7.14 -13.73
CA PRO A 52 28.08 -6.08 -14.38
C PRO A 52 28.57 -6.44 -15.79
N ASN A 53 28.86 -7.72 -16.03
CA ASN A 53 29.42 -8.23 -17.28
C ASN A 53 28.41 -8.29 -18.44
N GLU A 54 27.11 -8.22 -18.16
CA GLU A 54 26.04 -8.29 -19.16
C GLU A 54 25.40 -6.93 -19.44
N LYS A 55 25.83 -5.87 -18.72
CA LYS A 55 25.22 -4.53 -18.79
C LYS A 55 25.27 -3.87 -20.17
N GLU A 56 26.28 -4.19 -20.99
CA GLU A 56 26.43 -3.61 -22.33
C GLU A 56 25.43 -4.18 -23.35
N ASN A 57 24.85 -5.36 -23.09
CA ASN A 57 23.93 -6.03 -24.03
C ASN A 57 22.47 -6.08 -23.52
N ILE A 58 22.14 -5.28 -22.50
CA ILE A 58 20.78 -5.24 -21.95
C ILE A 58 19.85 -4.58 -22.98
N ASP A 59 18.85 -5.34 -23.42
CA ASP A 59 17.73 -4.81 -24.20
C ASP A 59 17.09 -3.62 -23.47
N THR A 60 17.04 -2.48 -24.14
CA THR A 60 16.46 -1.24 -23.61
C THR A 60 14.94 -1.28 -23.53
N ARG A 61 14.29 -2.28 -24.15
CA ARG A 61 12.84 -2.44 -24.12
C ARG A 61 12.37 -2.88 -22.73
N ILE A 62 11.35 -2.19 -22.23
CA ILE A 62 10.67 -2.55 -20.99
C ILE A 62 9.68 -3.67 -21.29
N THR A 63 9.81 -4.77 -20.58
CA THR A 63 8.88 -5.90 -20.66
C THR A 63 7.87 -5.85 -19.50
N LEU A 64 6.75 -6.56 -19.64
CA LEU A 64 5.76 -6.71 -18.58
C LEU A 64 6.39 -7.20 -17.25
N THR A 65 7.35 -8.11 -17.31
CA THR A 65 8.06 -8.62 -16.13
C THR A 65 8.81 -7.52 -15.37
N ASP A 66 9.41 -6.56 -16.10
CA ASP A 66 10.12 -5.42 -15.49
C ASP A 66 9.12 -4.51 -14.76
N ILE A 67 7.96 -4.25 -15.37
CA ILE A 67 6.87 -3.47 -14.75
C ILE A 67 6.38 -4.17 -13.47
N LEU A 68 6.11 -5.48 -13.53
CA LEU A 68 5.62 -6.24 -12.38
C LEU A 68 6.64 -6.27 -11.23
N ARG A 69 7.93 -6.41 -11.55
CA ARG A 69 8.99 -6.34 -10.54
C ARG A 69 9.05 -4.97 -9.87
N TRP A 70 8.94 -3.89 -10.65
CA TRP A 70 8.95 -2.52 -10.10
C TRP A 70 7.74 -2.27 -9.20
N VAL A 71 6.55 -2.71 -9.61
CA VAL A 71 5.34 -2.64 -8.78
C VAL A 71 5.49 -3.45 -7.48
N TYR A 72 6.14 -4.60 -7.55
CA TYR A 72 6.41 -5.43 -6.37
C TYR A 72 7.36 -4.72 -5.40
N GLU A 73 8.46 -4.15 -5.90
CA GLU A 73 9.43 -3.40 -5.08
C GLU A 73 8.77 -2.20 -4.39
N ASN A 74 7.97 -1.43 -5.12
CA ASN A 74 7.17 -0.33 -4.54
C ASN A 74 6.23 -0.82 -3.44
N THR A 75 5.67 -2.03 -3.60
CA THR A 75 4.78 -2.62 -2.59
C THR A 75 5.54 -3.01 -1.34
N GLN A 76 6.73 -3.60 -1.49
CA GLN A 76 7.61 -3.90 -0.37
C GLN A 76 7.99 -2.61 0.36
N GLN A 77 8.48 -1.60 -0.35
CA GLN A 77 8.86 -0.32 0.25
C GLN A 77 7.68 0.32 0.99
N THR A 78 6.50 0.40 0.36
CA THR A 78 5.29 0.96 0.99
C THR A 78 4.89 0.16 2.24
N THR A 79 5.09 -1.16 2.23
CA THR A 79 4.82 -2.04 3.38
C THR A 79 5.80 -1.75 4.53
N TRP A 80 7.09 -1.61 4.22
CA TRP A 80 8.11 -1.25 5.21
C TRP A 80 7.87 0.13 5.81
N ASP A 81 7.53 1.13 4.99
CA ASP A 81 7.23 2.48 5.44
C ASP A 81 5.97 2.51 6.35
N GLY A 82 5.00 1.64 6.07
CA GLY A 82 3.80 1.47 6.88
C GLY A 82 4.03 0.80 8.24
N LEU A 83 5.16 0.11 8.43
CA LEU A 83 5.41 -0.74 9.61
C LEU A 83 5.35 0.05 10.91
N HIS A 84 5.98 1.22 10.97
CA HIS A 84 5.98 2.06 12.17
C HIS A 84 4.57 2.53 12.56
N LEU A 85 3.79 2.94 11.56
CA LEU A 85 2.40 3.35 11.75
C LEU A 85 1.56 2.18 12.28
N TRP A 86 1.69 0.99 11.70
CA TRP A 86 0.97 -0.20 12.14
C TRP A 86 1.36 -0.64 13.55
N ALA A 87 2.65 -0.55 13.91
CA ALA A 87 3.11 -0.81 15.27
C ALA A 87 2.47 0.15 16.28
N THR A 88 2.43 1.44 15.95
CA THR A 88 1.79 2.47 16.79
C THR A 88 0.29 2.22 16.93
N GLN A 89 -0.40 1.92 15.82
CA GLN A 89 -1.82 1.58 15.84
C GLN A 89 -2.11 0.34 16.68
N SER A 90 -1.25 -0.69 16.60
CA SER A 90 -1.36 -1.89 17.43
C SER A 90 -1.25 -1.56 18.92
N LEU A 91 -0.29 -0.74 19.32
CA LEU A 91 -0.16 -0.30 20.72
C LEU A 91 -1.38 0.50 21.18
N SER A 92 -1.85 1.44 20.35
CA SER A 92 -3.06 2.22 20.64
C SER A 92 -4.29 1.31 20.78
N PHE A 93 -4.41 0.29 19.94
CA PHE A 93 -5.49 -0.69 20.01
C PHE A 93 -5.45 -1.51 21.30
N GLN A 94 -4.27 -1.99 21.71
CA GLN A 94 -4.10 -2.72 22.97
C GLN A 94 -4.50 -1.84 24.18
N ARG A 95 -4.06 -0.58 24.21
CA ARG A 95 -4.44 0.37 25.26
C ARG A 95 -5.96 0.55 25.34
N LYS A 96 -6.63 0.71 24.18
CA LYS A 96 -8.09 0.84 24.10
C LYS A 96 -8.81 -0.42 24.60
N ILE A 97 -8.34 -1.61 24.22
CA ILE A 97 -8.92 -2.89 24.68
C ILE A 97 -8.77 -3.06 26.18
N THR A 98 -7.59 -2.78 26.73
CA THR A 98 -7.37 -2.91 28.18
C THR A 98 -8.24 -1.94 28.96
N ALA A 99 -8.36 -0.69 28.50
CA ALA A 99 -9.29 0.28 29.10
C ALA A 99 -10.75 -0.23 29.03
N PHE A 100 -11.19 -0.73 27.87
CA PHE A 100 -12.54 -1.26 27.69
C PHE A 100 -12.82 -2.46 28.61
N ARG A 101 -11.84 -3.36 28.81
CA ARG A 101 -11.97 -4.49 29.74
C ARG A 101 -12.03 -4.05 31.20
N ASN A 102 -11.32 -2.99 31.56
CA ASN A 102 -11.29 -2.45 32.92
C ASN A 102 -12.55 -1.63 33.26
N ILE A 103 -13.33 -1.21 32.25
CA ILE A 103 -14.67 -0.68 32.48
C ILE A 103 -15.53 -1.87 32.91
N ASN A 104 -15.82 -1.97 34.20
CA ASN A 104 -16.69 -2.99 34.79
C ASN A 104 -18.13 -2.73 34.33
N TRP A 105 -18.47 -3.13 33.11
CA TRP A 105 -19.80 -2.96 32.51
C TRP A 105 -20.91 -3.72 33.25
N LYS A 106 -20.56 -4.48 34.29
CA LYS A 106 -21.51 -5.25 35.11
C LYS A 106 -22.01 -4.54 36.36
N GLU A 107 -21.47 -3.37 36.73
CA GLU A 107 -22.03 -2.60 37.83
C GLU A 107 -22.61 -1.27 37.33
N GLN A 108 -23.94 -1.28 37.29
CA GLN A 108 -24.88 -0.19 37.03
C GLN A 108 -25.25 0.05 35.56
N GLY A 109 -26.53 -0.15 35.27
CA GLY A 109 -27.21 0.22 34.03
C GLY A 109 -27.30 1.74 33.86
N THR A 110 -26.17 2.41 33.84
CA THR A 110 -26.04 3.84 33.54
C THR A 110 -25.31 3.94 32.22
N LEU A 111 -26.07 4.23 31.16
CA LEU A 111 -25.53 4.54 29.84
C LEU A 111 -24.57 5.73 29.98
N TYR A 112 -23.26 5.51 29.84
CA TYR A 112 -22.29 6.59 29.79
C TYR A 112 -22.46 7.36 28.47
N THR A 113 -23.18 8.47 28.50
CA THR A 113 -23.28 9.42 27.39
C THR A 113 -21.99 10.23 27.27
N ASN A 114 -21.69 10.79 26.09
CA ASN A 114 -20.47 11.59 25.83
C ASN A 114 -20.20 12.66 26.90
N THR A 115 -21.25 13.25 27.46
CA THR A 115 -21.18 14.23 28.56
C THR A 115 -20.54 13.68 29.83
N THR A 116 -20.80 12.42 30.19
CA THR A 116 -20.20 11.79 31.39
C THR A 116 -18.71 11.50 31.21
N MET A 117 -18.30 11.15 29.99
CA MET A 117 -16.88 10.93 29.67
C MET A 117 -16.07 12.25 29.68
N GLU A 118 -16.67 13.36 29.24
CA GLU A 118 -16.04 14.70 29.25
C GLU A 118 -15.83 15.28 30.66
N HIS A 119 -16.66 14.91 31.63
CA HIS A 119 -16.49 15.33 33.03
C HIS A 119 -15.35 14.56 33.71
N ILE A 120 -15.28 13.23 33.51
CA ILE A 120 -14.21 12.39 34.07
C ILE A 120 -12.83 12.78 33.52
N ALA A 121 -12.76 13.23 32.26
CA ALA A 121 -11.51 13.68 31.65
C ALA A 121 -10.99 15.03 32.17
N ARG A 122 -11.86 15.86 32.78
CA ARG A 122 -11.51 17.18 33.34
C ARG A 122 -11.07 17.13 34.80
N GLU A 123 -11.32 16.04 35.51
CA GLU A 123 -10.99 15.87 36.94
C GLU A 123 -9.64 15.17 37.18
N ARG A 124 -8.84 14.94 36.13
CA ARG A 124 -7.42 14.56 36.22
C ARG A 124 -6.53 15.73 35.81
#